data_AF-A0A7W1XZC5-F1
#
_entry.id   AF-A0A7W1XZC5-F1
#
_cell.length_a   1.000
_cell.length_b   1.000
_cell.length_c   1.000
_cell.angle_alpha   90.00
_cell.angle_beta   90.00
_cell.angle_gamma   90.00
#
_symmetry.space_group_name_H-M   'P 1'
#
loop_
_entity.id
_entity.type
_entity.pdbx_description
1 polymer ?
#
loop_
_entity_poly.entity_id
_entity_poly.type
_entity_poly.pdbx_seq_one_letter_code
_entity_poly.pdbx_strand_id
1 'polypeptide(L)'
;MRQAGLDAQRAADQLERLADQAREEQPSNQQDNLAEKTRDLEEELDQLEKKLNDPDSLSAEEDERLRQKVGEARKALSSARSAMEEASRRMNQGQRASAEQRAAAEALQRARESLQGSEDDALERLRRQEERTPELASDQDELERLTRRRAQEMTDDPEAAESLQGAADSMDQATESLERSDASSARQQQEEALEQLDQERQELEQEQQELANLKMEQQLIDLIGTLGDMGTSVEEILSETRDLDQALDGARPGRSQRARMRRLAGRLEENEESGKEVLEALEKERVRVFSYIMKDLLADLAEAREGLNPGNDPGAETQLLLGEVLEAIQRLRDSLEEELRRRNEQEQQQDQQQQQQQQQQQQQPRLVPPAAELLALKRMQQEVLQRTQRLDARRTDGKELNPLEQRLLERLVQRQGSIIELTGQIAKDLQEQLAPPEVQEIVPESPESGDSSEETPSGEGG
;
A
#
# COMPACT_ATOMS: atom_id res chain seq x y z
N MET A 1 -23.43 -7.67 35.12
CA MET A 1 -22.42 -8.72 34.86
C MET A 1 -22.43 -9.83 35.92
N ARG A 2 -22.23 -9.57 37.23
CA ARG A 2 -22.53 -10.57 38.31
C ARG A 2 -23.96 -11.14 38.28
N GLN A 3 -24.89 -10.35 37.74
CA GLN A 3 -26.30 -10.67 37.70
C GLN A 3 -26.61 -11.89 36.83
N ALA A 4 -25.92 -12.09 35.69
CA ALA A 4 -26.18 -13.22 34.81
C ALA A 4 -25.79 -14.58 35.42
N GLY A 5 -24.65 -14.66 36.12
CA GLY A 5 -24.26 -15.86 36.86
C GLY A 5 -25.21 -16.16 38.03
N LEU A 6 -25.61 -15.13 38.78
CA LEU A 6 -26.58 -15.26 39.87
C LEU A 6 -27.98 -15.66 39.38
N ASP A 7 -28.39 -15.17 38.21
CA ASP A 7 -29.68 -15.50 37.60
C ASP A 7 -29.67 -16.96 37.08
N ALA A 8 -28.57 -17.42 36.48
CA ALA A 8 -28.41 -18.82 36.06
C ALA A 8 -28.39 -19.80 37.25
N GLN A 9 -27.73 -19.42 38.35
CA GLN A 9 -27.70 -20.24 39.57
C GLN A 9 -29.06 -20.29 40.26
N ARG A 10 -29.77 -19.16 40.33
CA ARG A 10 -31.16 -19.14 40.82
C ARG A 10 -32.06 -20.03 39.96
N ALA A 11 -31.88 -20.02 38.64
CA ALA A 11 -32.62 -20.90 37.75
C ALA A 11 -32.31 -22.38 38.04
N ALA A 12 -31.04 -22.74 38.26
CA ALA A 12 -30.63 -24.10 38.63
C ALA A 12 -31.23 -24.56 39.98
N ASP A 13 -31.25 -23.69 40.99
CA ASP A 13 -31.84 -23.98 42.30
C ASP A 13 -33.36 -24.14 42.23
N GLN A 14 -34.03 -23.35 41.39
CA GLN A 14 -35.47 -23.47 41.17
C GLN A 14 -35.79 -24.76 40.39
N LEU A 15 -34.97 -25.13 39.40
CA LEU A 15 -35.07 -26.39 38.66
C LEU A 15 -34.93 -27.61 39.57
N GLU A 16 -34.03 -27.56 40.56
CA GLU A 16 -33.89 -28.62 41.57
C GLU A 16 -35.20 -28.82 42.34
N ARG A 17 -35.79 -27.73 42.84
CA ARG A 17 -37.05 -27.78 43.59
C ARG A 17 -38.22 -28.28 42.72
N LEU A 18 -38.24 -27.90 41.44
CA LEU A 18 -39.28 -28.34 40.50
C LEU A 18 -39.11 -29.81 40.12
N ALA A 19 -37.88 -30.28 39.93
CA ALA A 19 -37.59 -31.68 39.60
C ALA A 19 -38.01 -32.61 40.75
N ASP A 20 -37.77 -32.21 42.00
CA ASP A 20 -38.19 -32.98 43.17
C ASP A 20 -39.71 -32.98 43.33
N GLN A 21 -40.38 -31.85 43.08
CA GLN A 21 -41.86 -31.77 43.11
C GLN A 21 -42.51 -32.59 41.98
N ALA A 22 -41.88 -32.66 40.80
CA ALA A 22 -42.39 -33.42 39.66
C ALA A 22 -42.26 -34.95 39.84
N ARG A 23 -41.39 -35.42 40.73
CA ARG A 23 -41.20 -36.86 41.03
C ARG A 23 -42.28 -37.44 41.96
N GLU A 24 -43.00 -36.59 42.68
CA GLU A 24 -44.12 -37.01 43.51
C GLU A 24 -45.37 -37.23 42.64
N GLU A 25 -46.13 -38.31 42.88
CA GLU A 25 -47.42 -38.51 42.21
C GLU A 25 -48.42 -37.45 42.69
N GLN A 26 -48.57 -36.37 41.91
CA GLN A 26 -49.37 -35.20 42.29
C GLN A 26 -50.73 -35.11 41.55
N PRO A 27 -51.78 -34.57 42.20
CA PRO A 27 -53.07 -34.26 41.58
C PRO A 27 -52.97 -33.18 40.49
N SER A 28 -53.94 -33.16 39.56
CA SER A 28 -53.97 -32.28 38.37
C SER A 28 -53.70 -30.80 38.67
N ASN A 29 -54.31 -30.24 39.72
CA ASN A 29 -54.14 -28.81 40.05
C ASN A 29 -52.70 -28.44 40.47
N GLN A 30 -51.91 -29.42 40.93
CA GLN A 30 -50.50 -29.22 41.24
C GLN A 30 -49.62 -29.35 39.98
N GLN A 31 -50.04 -30.16 39.00
CA GLN A 31 -49.38 -30.25 37.69
C GLN A 31 -49.50 -28.96 36.89
N ASP A 32 -50.68 -28.33 36.89
CA ASP A 32 -50.88 -27.03 36.23
C ASP A 32 -49.98 -25.93 36.84
N ASN A 33 -49.82 -25.98 38.17
CA ASN A 33 -48.97 -25.05 38.92
C ASN A 33 -47.47 -25.28 38.65
N LEU A 34 -47.05 -26.53 38.45
CA LEU A 34 -45.69 -26.86 38.04
C LEU A 34 -45.42 -26.39 36.61
N ALA A 35 -46.37 -26.60 35.70
CA ALA A 35 -46.27 -26.17 34.31
C ALA A 35 -46.10 -24.64 34.20
N GLU A 36 -46.84 -23.87 35.01
CA GLU A 36 -46.72 -22.41 35.10
C GLU A 36 -45.33 -21.97 35.60
N LYS A 37 -44.82 -22.59 36.67
CA LYS A 37 -43.47 -22.29 37.17
C LYS A 37 -42.35 -22.64 36.18
N THR A 38 -42.49 -23.75 35.44
CA THR A 38 -41.54 -24.06 34.35
C THR A 38 -41.57 -23.04 33.23
N ARG A 39 -42.72 -22.44 32.95
CA ARG A 39 -42.85 -21.39 31.95
C ARG A 39 -42.17 -20.09 32.40
N ASP A 40 -42.35 -19.70 33.66
CA ASP A 40 -41.67 -18.52 34.21
C ASP A 40 -40.15 -18.66 34.12
N LEU A 41 -39.61 -19.85 34.44
CA LEU A 41 -38.19 -20.18 34.28
C LEU A 41 -37.71 -20.17 32.82
N GLU A 42 -38.55 -20.65 31.89
CA GLU A 42 -38.25 -20.58 30.46
C GLU A 42 -38.12 -19.11 29.99
N GLU A 43 -39.01 -18.23 30.46
CA GLU A 43 -38.95 -16.79 30.17
C GLU A 43 -37.73 -16.09 30.81
N GLU A 44 -37.30 -16.51 32.00
CA GLU A 44 -36.06 -16.03 32.62
C GLU A 44 -34.81 -16.44 31.82
N LEU A 45 -34.74 -17.70 31.36
CA LEU A 45 -33.64 -18.17 30.51
C LEU A 45 -33.62 -17.48 29.14
N ASP A 46 -34.78 -17.13 28.57
CA ASP A 46 -34.88 -16.35 27.33
C ASP A 46 -34.27 -14.95 27.47
N GLN A 47 -34.51 -14.30 28.60
CA GLN A 47 -33.90 -12.99 28.88
C GLN A 47 -32.39 -13.10 29.08
N LEU A 48 -31.94 -14.19 29.71
CA LEU A 48 -30.53 -14.47 29.91
C LEU A 48 -29.82 -14.75 28.58
N GLU A 49 -30.41 -15.58 27.71
CA GLU A 49 -29.89 -15.87 26.37
C GLU A 49 -29.75 -14.60 25.53
N LYS A 50 -30.72 -13.68 25.59
CA LYS A 50 -30.64 -12.39 24.90
C LYS A 50 -29.49 -11.51 25.40
N LYS A 51 -29.22 -11.51 26.71
CA LYS A 51 -28.09 -10.77 27.30
C LYS A 51 -26.73 -11.42 26.99
N LEU A 52 -26.70 -12.73 26.78
CA LEU A 52 -25.49 -13.46 26.37
C LEU A 52 -25.22 -13.35 24.87
N ASN A 53 -26.21 -12.95 24.08
CA ASN A 53 -26.10 -12.74 22.64
C ASN A 53 -25.67 -11.31 22.29
N ASP A 54 -25.04 -10.62 23.23
CA ASP A 54 -24.47 -9.30 23.04
C ASP A 54 -23.17 -9.41 22.22
N PRO A 55 -23.15 -8.94 20.95
CA PRO A 55 -21.94 -8.96 20.13
C PRO A 55 -20.81 -8.11 20.76
N ASP A 56 -21.14 -7.27 21.74
CA ASP A 56 -20.22 -6.33 22.37
C ASP A 56 -19.47 -6.90 23.60
N SER A 57 -19.59 -8.20 23.82
CA SER A 57 -18.85 -8.91 24.86
C SER A 57 -17.32 -8.93 24.64
N LEU A 58 -16.57 -8.77 25.73
CA LEU A 58 -15.10 -8.94 25.80
C LEU A 58 -14.67 -10.42 26.00
N SER A 59 -15.63 -11.35 26.04
CA SER A 59 -15.48 -12.75 26.44
C SER A 59 -16.30 -13.68 25.55
N ALA A 60 -16.07 -13.60 24.23
CA ALA A 60 -16.87 -14.29 23.22
C ALA A 60 -16.87 -15.83 23.38
N GLU A 61 -15.74 -16.42 23.77
CA GLU A 61 -15.65 -17.88 23.97
C GLU A 61 -16.43 -18.36 25.20
N GLU A 62 -16.38 -17.60 26.30
CA GLU A 62 -17.13 -17.93 27.52
C GLU A 62 -18.63 -17.66 27.36
N ASP A 63 -19.00 -16.65 26.58
CA ASP A 63 -20.39 -16.38 26.21
C ASP A 63 -20.99 -17.46 25.33
N GLU A 64 -20.23 -17.99 24.38
CA GLU A 64 -20.62 -19.14 23.57
C GLU A 64 -20.92 -20.36 24.46
N ARG A 65 -20.07 -20.65 25.44
CA ARG A 65 -20.24 -21.77 26.39
C ARG A 65 -21.48 -21.60 27.28
N LEU A 66 -21.64 -20.43 27.89
CA LEU A 66 -22.82 -20.11 28.71
C LEU A 66 -24.10 -20.14 27.88
N ARG A 67 -24.06 -19.64 26.65
CA ARG A 67 -25.20 -19.65 25.73
C ARG A 67 -25.60 -21.07 25.34
N GLN A 68 -24.64 -21.94 25.05
CA GLN A 68 -24.91 -23.35 24.74
C GLN A 68 -25.63 -24.03 25.91
N LYS A 69 -25.11 -23.86 27.14
CA LYS A 69 -25.73 -24.39 28.37
C LYS A 69 -27.15 -23.87 28.60
N VAL A 70 -27.37 -22.57 28.43
CA VAL A 70 -28.68 -21.92 28.59
C VAL A 70 -29.67 -22.37 27.50
N GLY A 71 -29.21 -22.50 26.26
CA GLY A 71 -30.02 -23.01 25.14
C GLY A 71 -30.42 -24.47 25.28
N GLU A 72 -29.54 -25.32 25.84
CA GLU A 72 -29.85 -26.71 26.18
C GLU A 72 -30.87 -26.81 27.32
N ALA A 73 -30.69 -25.99 28.37
CA ALA A 73 -31.61 -25.92 29.51
C ALA A 73 -33.02 -25.49 29.08
N ARG A 74 -33.12 -24.51 28.18
CA ARG A 74 -34.38 -24.04 27.60
C ARG A 74 -35.10 -25.14 26.82
N LYS A 75 -34.40 -25.87 25.94
CA LYS A 75 -34.97 -27.00 25.19
C LYS A 75 -35.51 -28.09 26.13
N ALA A 76 -34.79 -28.35 27.21
CA ALA A 76 -35.20 -29.30 28.23
C ALA A 76 -36.42 -28.82 29.03
N LEU A 77 -36.49 -27.53 29.40
CA LEU A 77 -37.68 -26.91 30.02
C LEU A 77 -38.93 -26.96 29.13
N SER A 78 -38.80 -26.66 27.84
CA SER A 78 -39.91 -26.75 26.87
C SER A 78 -40.46 -28.17 26.76
N SER A 79 -39.56 -29.17 26.80
CA SER A 79 -39.91 -30.59 26.84
C SER A 79 -40.62 -30.97 28.14
N ALA A 80 -40.14 -30.46 29.29
CA ALA A 80 -40.74 -30.70 30.60
C ALA A 80 -42.17 -30.14 30.68
N ARG A 81 -42.35 -28.90 30.22
CA ARG A 81 -43.65 -28.22 30.17
C ARG A 81 -44.65 -29.00 29.30
N SER A 82 -44.23 -29.42 28.12
CA SER A 82 -45.10 -30.20 27.21
C SER A 82 -45.57 -31.51 27.86
N ALA A 83 -44.67 -32.20 28.58
CA ALA A 83 -45.00 -33.41 29.30
C ALA A 83 -45.94 -33.15 30.50
N MET A 84 -45.78 -32.03 31.23
CA MET A 84 -46.68 -31.63 32.31
C MET A 84 -48.09 -31.25 31.82
N GLU A 85 -48.18 -30.53 30.70
CA GLU A 85 -49.47 -30.19 30.08
C GLU A 85 -50.22 -31.45 29.60
N GLU A 86 -49.49 -32.43 29.04
CA GLU A 86 -50.08 -33.72 28.65
C GLU A 86 -50.49 -34.56 29.87
N ALA A 87 -49.69 -34.53 30.95
CA ALA A 87 -50.01 -35.19 32.21
C ALA A 87 -51.32 -34.62 32.80
N SER A 88 -51.44 -33.30 32.86
CA SER A 88 -52.66 -32.60 33.33
C SER A 88 -53.88 -32.99 32.48
N ARG A 89 -53.76 -33.01 31.15
CA ARG A 89 -54.87 -33.44 30.26
C ARG A 89 -55.31 -34.87 30.52
N ARG A 90 -54.37 -35.82 30.70
CA ARG A 90 -54.71 -37.23 30.98
C ARG A 90 -55.34 -37.41 32.35
N MET A 91 -54.85 -36.70 33.36
CA MET A 91 -55.44 -36.70 34.71
C MET A 91 -56.85 -36.13 34.73
N ASN A 92 -57.09 -35.04 33.98
CA ASN A 92 -58.43 -34.45 33.81
C ASN A 92 -59.41 -35.40 33.08
N GLN A 93 -58.90 -36.34 32.28
CA GLN A 93 -59.67 -37.41 31.64
C GLN A 93 -59.82 -38.66 32.52
N GLY A 94 -59.33 -38.63 33.76
CA GLY A 94 -59.38 -39.76 34.71
C GLY A 94 -58.37 -40.88 34.41
N GLN A 95 -57.40 -40.64 33.54
CA GLN A 95 -56.34 -41.58 33.19
C GLN A 95 -55.10 -41.39 34.07
N ARG A 96 -54.33 -42.45 34.27
CA ARG A 96 -53.02 -42.35 34.93
C ARG A 96 -52.02 -41.66 33.99
N ALA A 97 -51.26 -40.71 34.52
CA ALA A 97 -50.27 -39.92 33.78
C ALA A 97 -48.82 -40.13 34.28
N SER A 98 -48.54 -41.30 34.85
CA SER A 98 -47.24 -41.59 35.47
C SER A 98 -46.08 -41.63 34.47
N ALA A 99 -46.33 -41.91 33.19
CA ALA A 99 -45.31 -41.85 32.14
C ALA A 99 -44.94 -40.40 31.81
N GLU A 100 -45.94 -39.52 31.68
CA GLU A 100 -45.77 -38.10 31.36
C GLU A 100 -45.11 -37.35 32.53
N GLN A 101 -45.47 -37.68 33.78
CA GLN A 101 -44.80 -37.13 34.97
C GLN A 101 -43.32 -37.52 35.05
N ARG A 102 -42.97 -38.76 34.70
CA ARG A 102 -41.56 -39.20 34.63
C ARG A 102 -40.80 -38.48 33.53
N ALA A 103 -41.40 -38.34 32.34
CA ALA A 103 -40.80 -37.60 31.24
C ALA A 103 -40.55 -36.12 31.61
N ALA A 104 -41.48 -35.49 32.33
CA ALA A 104 -41.32 -34.15 32.86
C ALA A 104 -40.16 -34.05 33.86
N ALA A 105 -40.08 -34.99 34.83
CA ALA A 105 -39.00 -35.03 35.81
C ALA A 105 -37.62 -35.28 35.17
N GLU A 106 -37.53 -36.15 34.18
CA GLU A 106 -36.29 -36.41 33.42
C GLU A 106 -35.87 -35.20 32.57
N ALA A 107 -36.83 -34.46 32.02
CA ALA A 107 -36.56 -33.23 31.27
C ALA A 107 -36.08 -32.10 32.19
N LEU A 108 -36.68 -31.93 33.38
CA LEU A 108 -36.21 -30.99 34.39
C LEU A 108 -34.81 -31.31 34.90
N GLN A 109 -34.51 -32.60 35.08
CA GLN A 109 -33.18 -33.02 35.51
C GLN A 109 -32.12 -32.73 34.43
N ARG A 110 -32.43 -32.95 33.15
CA ARG A 110 -31.55 -32.57 32.05
C ARG A 110 -31.31 -31.05 32.00
N ALA A 111 -32.36 -30.24 32.22
CA ALA A 111 -32.23 -28.78 32.29
C ALA A 111 -31.29 -28.33 33.43
N ARG A 112 -31.35 -29.02 34.57
CA ARG A 112 -30.45 -28.79 35.70
C ARG A 112 -29.01 -29.18 35.37
N GLU A 113 -28.80 -30.36 34.82
CA GLU A 113 -27.47 -30.87 34.44
C GLU A 113 -26.80 -29.94 33.41
N SER A 114 -27.55 -29.37 32.46
CA SER A 114 -27.02 -28.39 31.49
C SER A 114 -26.60 -27.06 32.13
N LEU A 115 -27.29 -26.61 33.19
CA LEU A 115 -26.91 -25.39 33.92
C LEU A 115 -25.87 -25.65 35.02
N GLN A 116 -25.48 -26.90 35.26
CA GLN A 116 -24.48 -27.21 36.26
C GLN A 116 -23.12 -26.64 35.87
N GLY A 117 -22.47 -25.94 36.81
CA GLY A 117 -21.19 -25.26 36.55
C GLY A 117 -21.31 -23.96 35.73
N SER A 118 -22.51 -23.47 35.44
CA SER A 118 -22.68 -22.15 34.78
C SER A 118 -22.23 -20.99 35.67
N GLU A 119 -22.19 -21.17 36.99
CA GLU A 119 -21.63 -20.20 37.94
C GLU A 119 -20.10 -20.09 37.79
N ASP A 120 -19.42 -21.23 37.65
CA ASP A 120 -17.98 -21.27 37.42
C ASP A 120 -17.62 -20.61 36.08
N ASP A 121 -18.39 -20.90 35.02
CA ASP A 121 -18.20 -20.25 33.71
C ASP A 121 -18.45 -18.73 33.78
N ALA A 122 -19.47 -18.29 34.53
CA ALA A 122 -19.77 -16.87 34.70
C ALA A 122 -18.71 -16.15 35.54
N LEU A 123 -18.12 -16.84 36.52
CA LEU A 123 -16.99 -16.35 37.32
C LEU A 123 -15.70 -16.29 36.52
N GLU A 124 -15.43 -17.30 35.68
CA GLU A 124 -14.28 -17.33 34.78
C GLU A 124 -14.36 -16.19 33.76
N ARG A 125 -15.55 -16.00 33.16
CA ARG A 125 -15.84 -14.85 32.31
C ARG A 125 -15.57 -13.51 33.01
N LEU A 126 -16.06 -13.33 34.23
CA LEU A 126 -15.86 -12.10 34.99
C LEU A 126 -14.38 -11.85 35.30
N ARG A 127 -13.63 -12.90 35.69
CA ARG A 127 -12.19 -12.79 35.94
C ARG A 127 -11.43 -12.38 34.69
N ARG A 128 -11.72 -13.03 33.56
CA ARG A 128 -11.09 -12.69 32.27
C ARG A 128 -11.37 -11.26 31.83
N GLN A 129 -12.59 -10.80 32.04
CA GLN A 129 -12.97 -9.43 31.76
C GLN A 129 -12.21 -8.44 32.68
N GLU A 130 -12.17 -8.71 33.99
CA GLU A 130 -11.40 -7.92 34.95
C GLU A 130 -9.88 -7.92 34.65
N GLU A 131 -9.32 -9.00 34.09
CA GLU A 131 -7.91 -9.09 33.69
C GLU A 131 -7.60 -8.31 32.40
N ARG A 132 -8.48 -8.36 31.40
CA ARG A 132 -8.27 -7.73 30.08
C ARG A 132 -8.54 -6.23 30.06
N THR A 133 -9.46 -5.76 30.89
CA THR A 133 -9.85 -4.35 30.93
C THR A 133 -8.67 -3.40 31.25
N PRO A 134 -7.79 -3.68 32.25
CA PRO A 134 -6.64 -2.81 32.52
C PRO A 134 -5.56 -2.85 31.43
N GLU A 135 -5.35 -3.99 30.76
CA GLU A 135 -4.43 -4.08 29.62
C GLU A 135 -4.92 -3.22 28.45
N LEU A 136 -6.20 -3.35 28.09
CA LEU A 136 -6.82 -2.54 27.02
C LEU A 136 -6.82 -1.04 27.34
N ALA A 137 -7.08 -0.65 28.60
CA ALA A 137 -6.99 0.74 29.02
C ALA A 137 -5.55 1.28 28.92
N SER A 138 -4.55 0.49 29.31
CA SER A 138 -3.14 0.88 29.20
C SER A 138 -2.70 1.05 27.74
N ASP A 139 -3.12 0.14 26.85
CA ASP A 139 -2.82 0.24 25.42
C ASP A 139 -3.51 1.47 24.80
N GLN A 140 -4.74 1.77 25.23
CA GLN A 140 -5.50 2.93 24.78
C GLN A 140 -4.84 4.26 25.21
N ASP A 141 -4.36 4.35 26.45
CA ASP A 141 -3.62 5.51 26.97
C ASP A 141 -2.30 5.72 26.24
N GLU A 142 -1.59 4.64 25.90
CA GLU A 142 -0.37 4.75 25.11
C GLU A 142 -0.64 5.28 23.70
N LEU A 143 -1.69 4.78 23.05
CA LEU A 143 -2.14 5.25 21.75
C LEU A 143 -2.58 6.72 21.79
N GLU A 144 -3.36 7.12 22.79
CA GLU A 144 -3.79 8.49 23.00
C GLU A 144 -2.57 9.42 23.16
N ARG A 145 -1.60 9.04 24.01
CA ARG A 145 -0.38 9.81 24.22
C ARG A 145 0.46 9.96 22.96
N LEU A 146 0.58 8.89 22.17
CA LEU A 146 1.29 8.93 20.88
C LEU A 146 0.58 9.84 19.88
N THR A 147 -0.75 9.77 19.83
CA THR A 147 -1.59 10.60 18.96
C THR A 147 -1.50 12.07 19.33
N ARG A 148 -1.61 12.43 20.63
CA ARG A 148 -1.41 13.81 21.11
C ARG A 148 -0.01 14.33 20.82
N ARG A 149 1.02 13.49 20.98
CA ARG A 149 2.40 13.87 20.63
C ARG A 149 2.52 14.17 19.15
N ARG A 150 1.94 13.32 18.30
CA ARG A 150 1.97 13.52 16.84
C ARG A 150 1.26 14.81 16.44
N ALA A 151 0.10 15.11 17.02
CA ALA A 151 -0.60 16.37 16.83
C ALA A 151 0.26 17.59 17.20
N GLN A 152 1.01 17.52 18.31
CA GLN A 152 1.92 18.60 18.72
C GLN A 152 3.15 18.75 17.81
N GLU A 153 3.61 17.68 17.18
CA GLU A 153 4.70 17.69 16.21
C GLU A 153 4.25 18.25 14.85
N MET A 154 2.94 18.24 14.56
CA MET A 154 2.35 18.86 13.37
C MET A 154 2.14 20.36 13.60
N THR A 155 3.21 21.14 13.46
CA THR A 155 3.16 22.61 13.53
C THR A 155 2.79 23.28 12.21
N ASP A 156 3.01 22.57 11.11
CA ASP A 156 2.92 23.13 9.76
C ASP A 156 1.54 22.91 9.14
N ASP A 157 0.72 22.04 9.74
CA ASP A 157 -0.66 21.77 9.35
C ASP A 157 -1.60 21.82 10.58
N PRO A 158 -2.32 22.93 10.77
CA PRO A 158 -3.25 23.09 11.88
C PRO A 158 -4.52 22.25 11.74
N GLU A 159 -4.93 21.87 10.52
CA GLU A 159 -6.16 21.10 10.29
C GLU A 159 -5.91 19.64 10.68
N ALA A 160 -4.81 19.05 10.21
CA ALA A 160 -4.37 17.72 10.64
C ALA A 160 -4.08 17.63 12.15
N ALA A 161 -3.48 18.67 12.72
CA ALA A 161 -3.26 18.75 14.16
C ALA A 161 -4.59 18.72 14.94
N GLU A 162 -5.63 19.40 14.44
CA GLU A 162 -6.97 19.40 15.03
C GLU A 162 -7.66 18.03 14.88
N SER A 163 -7.55 17.37 13.73
CA SER A 163 -8.06 16.01 13.49
C SER A 163 -7.41 14.98 14.43
N LEU A 164 -6.09 15.00 14.55
CA LEU A 164 -5.36 14.12 15.49
C LEU A 164 -5.69 14.43 16.96
N GLN A 165 -5.93 15.70 17.29
CA GLN A 165 -6.38 16.11 18.62
C GLN A 165 -7.78 15.51 18.92
N GLY A 166 -8.70 15.57 17.96
CA GLY A 166 -10.02 14.94 18.07
C GLY A 166 -9.94 13.41 18.25
N ALA A 167 -9.01 12.76 17.54
CA ALA A 167 -8.82 11.32 17.63
C ALA A 167 -8.31 10.95 19.03
N ALA A 168 -7.33 11.71 19.54
CA ALA A 168 -6.83 11.55 20.90
C ALA A 168 -7.90 11.78 21.97
N ASP A 169 -8.77 12.79 21.80
CA ASP A 169 -9.85 13.05 22.76
C ASP A 169 -10.93 11.95 22.75
N SER A 170 -11.16 11.32 21.59
CA SER A 170 -12.03 10.13 21.47
C SER A 170 -11.40 8.92 22.18
N MET A 171 -10.08 8.74 22.05
CA MET A 171 -9.34 7.69 22.77
C MET A 171 -9.34 7.88 24.29
N ASP A 172 -9.20 9.11 24.78
CA ASP A 172 -9.27 9.47 26.21
C ASP A 172 -10.64 9.09 26.79
N GLN A 173 -11.72 9.42 26.06
CA GLN A 173 -13.07 9.00 26.45
C GLN A 173 -13.23 7.46 26.43
N ALA A 174 -12.59 6.77 25.48
CA ALA A 174 -12.63 5.32 25.41
C ALA A 174 -11.97 4.68 26.65
N THR A 175 -10.84 5.23 27.12
CA THR A 175 -10.23 4.83 28.39
C THR A 175 -11.20 5.06 29.55
N GLU A 176 -11.82 6.25 29.68
CA GLU A 176 -12.79 6.52 30.75
C GLU A 176 -13.96 5.53 30.75
N SER A 177 -14.43 5.14 29.56
CA SER A 177 -15.51 4.16 29.38
C SER A 177 -15.07 2.75 29.82
N LEU A 178 -13.85 2.33 29.49
CA LEU A 178 -13.25 1.06 29.95
C LEU A 178 -13.08 1.03 31.47
N GLU A 179 -12.62 2.12 32.09
CA GLU A 179 -12.49 2.25 33.54
C GLU A 179 -13.85 2.13 34.26
N ARG A 180 -14.92 2.64 33.63
CA ARG A 180 -16.30 2.51 34.11
C ARG A 180 -16.93 1.15 33.77
N SER A 181 -16.17 0.24 33.16
CA SER A 181 -16.63 -1.07 32.67
C SER A 181 -17.75 -1.00 31.62
N ASP A 182 -17.79 0.10 30.85
CA ASP A 182 -18.70 0.32 29.73
C ASP A 182 -17.97 0.04 28.40
N ALA A 183 -17.90 -1.25 28.05
CA ALA A 183 -17.21 -1.72 26.85
C ALA A 183 -17.91 -1.25 25.55
N SER A 184 -19.23 -1.06 25.57
CA SER A 184 -20.00 -0.58 24.43
C SER A 184 -19.61 0.85 24.04
N SER A 185 -19.61 1.77 25.00
CA SER A 185 -19.23 3.17 24.75
C SER A 185 -17.76 3.29 24.35
N ALA A 186 -16.87 2.50 24.98
CA ALA A 186 -15.45 2.49 24.66
C ALA A 186 -15.18 2.08 23.19
N ARG A 187 -15.87 1.05 22.68
CA ARG A 187 -15.71 0.62 21.29
C ARG A 187 -16.17 1.67 20.29
N GLN A 188 -17.29 2.33 20.56
CA GLN A 188 -17.78 3.40 19.68
C GLN A 188 -16.76 4.54 19.59
N GLN A 189 -16.18 4.94 20.72
CA GLN A 189 -15.16 5.98 20.78
C GLN A 189 -13.84 5.54 20.12
N GLN A 190 -13.48 4.26 20.21
CA GLN A 190 -12.36 3.68 19.46
C GLN A 190 -12.60 3.70 17.95
N GLU A 191 -13.81 3.36 17.50
CA GLU A 191 -14.18 3.38 16.08
C GLU A 191 -14.14 4.81 15.52
N GLU A 192 -14.66 5.79 16.25
CA GLU A 192 -14.57 7.21 15.90
C GLU A 192 -13.10 7.68 15.81
N ALA A 193 -12.25 7.27 16.76
CA ALA A 193 -10.82 7.58 16.71
C ALA A 193 -10.10 6.93 15.52
N LEU A 194 -10.45 5.68 15.18
CA LEU A 194 -9.89 4.96 14.03
C LEU A 194 -10.31 5.61 12.71
N GLU A 195 -11.58 6.00 12.57
CA GLU A 195 -12.07 6.71 11.38
C GLU A 195 -11.30 8.02 11.16
N GLN A 196 -11.07 8.79 12.22
CA GLN A 196 -10.30 10.04 12.15
C GLN A 196 -8.84 9.80 11.78
N LEU A 197 -8.19 8.79 12.37
CA LEU A 197 -6.81 8.41 12.02
C LEU A 197 -6.68 7.90 10.57
N ASP A 198 -7.67 7.15 10.08
CA ASP A 198 -7.68 6.66 8.71
C ASP A 198 -7.92 7.79 7.69
N GLN A 199 -8.75 8.79 8.02
CA GLN A 199 -8.93 10.01 7.22
C GLN A 199 -7.61 10.79 7.15
N GLU A 200 -7.00 11.06 8.29
CA GLU A 200 -5.73 11.76 8.40
C GLU A 200 -4.60 11.05 7.62
N ARG A 201 -4.53 9.71 7.71
CA ARG A 201 -3.56 8.94 6.93
C ARG A 201 -3.79 9.13 5.42
N GLN A 202 -5.04 9.14 4.97
CA GLN A 202 -5.37 9.33 3.55
C GLN A 202 -5.03 10.75 3.07
N GLU A 203 -5.26 11.77 3.90
CA GLU A 203 -4.90 13.15 3.61
C GLU A 203 -3.37 13.29 3.52
N LEU A 204 -2.63 12.78 4.51
CA LEU A 204 -1.16 12.76 4.49
C LEU A 204 -0.57 11.99 3.30
N GLU A 205 -1.20 10.91 2.87
CA GLU A 205 -0.78 10.18 1.67
C GLU A 205 -1.00 11.01 0.39
N GLN A 206 -2.11 11.73 0.30
CA GLN A 206 -2.40 12.65 -0.81
C GLN A 206 -1.40 13.81 -0.83
N GLU A 207 -1.16 14.47 0.30
CA GLU A 207 -0.18 15.56 0.40
C GLU A 207 1.24 15.10 0.05
N GLN A 208 1.65 13.92 0.51
CA GLN A 208 2.95 13.35 0.15
C GLN A 208 3.06 13.13 -1.36
N GLN A 209 1.98 12.68 -1.99
CA GLN A 209 1.95 12.48 -3.44
C GLN A 209 1.99 13.80 -4.19
N GLU A 210 1.23 14.81 -3.76
CA GLU A 210 1.28 16.17 -4.32
C GLU A 210 2.67 16.79 -4.16
N LEU A 211 3.26 16.68 -2.98
CA LEU A 211 4.59 17.22 -2.71
C LEU A 211 5.67 16.50 -3.52
N ALA A 212 5.53 15.18 -3.74
CA ALA A 212 6.40 14.44 -4.64
C ALA A 212 6.25 14.93 -6.08
N ASN A 213 5.01 15.17 -6.56
CA ASN A 213 4.74 15.73 -7.88
C ASN A 213 5.38 17.12 -8.05
N LEU A 214 5.17 18.04 -7.10
CA LEU A 214 5.74 19.38 -7.11
C LEU A 214 7.27 19.36 -7.13
N LYS A 215 7.90 18.48 -6.34
CA LYS A 215 9.37 18.31 -6.36
C LYS A 215 9.86 17.86 -7.74
N MET A 216 9.17 16.93 -8.38
CA MET A 216 9.51 16.49 -9.72
C MET A 216 9.26 17.57 -10.77
N GLU A 217 8.18 18.34 -10.64
CA GLU A 217 7.92 19.49 -11.51
C GLU A 217 9.08 20.50 -11.43
N GLN A 218 9.49 20.85 -10.21
CA GLN A 218 10.63 21.74 -10.00
C GLN A 218 11.92 21.17 -10.62
N GLN A 219 12.19 19.87 -10.43
CA GLN A 219 13.34 19.22 -11.05
C GLN A 219 13.28 19.28 -12.59
N LEU A 220 12.11 19.04 -13.21
CA LEU A 220 11.95 19.17 -14.66
C LEU A 220 12.21 20.61 -15.12
N ILE A 221 11.68 21.61 -14.39
CA ILE A 221 11.89 23.03 -14.69
C ILE A 221 13.37 23.38 -14.62
N ASP A 222 14.07 22.94 -13.58
CA ASP A 222 15.50 23.17 -13.41
C ASP A 222 16.30 22.56 -14.57
N LEU A 223 16.01 21.31 -14.95
CA LEU A 223 16.66 20.63 -16.08
C LEU A 223 16.38 21.34 -17.42
N ILE A 224 15.14 21.76 -17.65
CA ILE A 224 14.74 22.53 -18.84
C ILE A 224 15.50 23.86 -18.89
N GLY A 225 15.62 24.55 -17.75
CA GLY A 225 16.39 25.79 -17.61
C GLY A 225 17.85 25.59 -17.98
N THR A 226 18.52 24.62 -17.36
CA THR A 226 19.93 24.30 -17.65
C THR A 226 20.15 23.94 -19.13
N LEU A 227 19.27 23.12 -19.71
CA LEU A 227 19.33 22.78 -21.14
C LEU A 227 19.08 24.00 -22.05
N GLY A 228 18.20 24.92 -21.64
CA GLY A 228 17.96 26.18 -22.35
C GLY A 228 19.20 27.09 -22.39
N ASP A 229 19.87 27.22 -21.25
CA ASP A 229 21.11 27.99 -21.13
C ASP A 229 22.26 27.35 -21.93
N MET A 230 22.43 26.03 -21.83
CA MET A 230 23.38 25.28 -22.64
C MET A 230 23.10 25.44 -24.14
N GLY A 231 21.84 25.35 -24.56
CA GLY A 231 21.45 25.50 -25.97
C GLY A 231 21.81 26.88 -26.51
N THR A 232 21.51 27.93 -25.76
CA THR A 232 21.87 29.31 -26.11
C THR A 232 23.39 29.49 -26.21
N SER A 233 24.13 28.95 -25.22
CA SER A 233 25.59 29.00 -25.20
C SER A 233 26.22 28.27 -26.39
N VAL A 234 25.74 27.06 -26.73
CA VAL A 234 26.24 26.28 -27.87
C VAL A 234 25.90 26.96 -29.21
N GLU A 235 24.71 27.57 -29.33
CA GLU A 235 24.32 28.32 -30.54
C GLU A 235 25.28 29.50 -30.79
N GLU A 236 25.60 30.27 -29.75
CA GLU A 236 26.58 31.35 -29.83
C GLU A 236 27.98 30.83 -30.19
N ILE A 237 28.44 29.75 -29.55
CA ILE A 237 29.74 29.12 -29.84
C ILE A 237 29.79 28.66 -31.30
N LEU A 238 28.74 28.04 -31.81
CA LEU A 238 28.64 27.61 -33.19
C LEU A 238 28.70 28.78 -34.17
N SER A 239 27.98 29.87 -33.89
CA SER A 239 28.05 31.09 -34.70
C SER A 239 29.46 31.68 -34.71
N GLU A 240 30.07 31.82 -33.54
CA GLU A 240 31.44 32.34 -33.42
C GLU A 240 32.49 31.44 -34.07
N THR A 241 32.26 30.12 -34.06
CA THR A 241 33.14 29.12 -34.71
C THR A 241 33.08 29.27 -36.23
N ARG A 242 31.88 29.49 -36.80
CA ARG A 242 31.72 29.77 -38.24
C ARG A 242 32.42 31.07 -38.64
N ASP A 243 32.26 32.14 -37.86
CA ASP A 243 32.96 33.41 -38.11
C ASP A 243 34.48 33.25 -38.04
N LEU A 244 34.96 32.44 -37.09
CA LEU A 244 36.38 32.16 -36.91
C LEU A 244 36.94 31.36 -38.10
N ASP A 245 36.27 30.31 -38.52
CA ASP A 245 36.65 29.48 -39.68
C ASP A 245 36.69 30.30 -40.97
N GLN A 246 35.67 31.13 -41.20
CA GLN A 246 35.64 32.05 -42.34
C GLN A 246 36.78 33.06 -42.30
N ALA A 247 37.15 33.56 -41.11
CA ALA A 247 38.29 34.46 -40.95
C ALA A 247 39.66 33.77 -41.08
N LEU A 248 39.71 32.44 -40.94
CA LEU A 248 40.91 31.64 -41.18
C LEU A 248 41.09 31.36 -42.66
N ASP A 249 40.02 31.11 -43.42
CA ASP A 249 40.06 30.80 -44.86
C ASP A 249 41.07 29.68 -45.18
N GLY A 250 41.11 28.65 -44.33
CA GLY A 250 42.06 27.53 -44.42
C GLY A 250 43.50 27.86 -44.01
N ALA A 251 43.79 29.08 -43.53
CA ALA A 251 45.09 29.46 -43.00
C ALA A 251 45.27 29.04 -41.53
N ARG A 252 46.52 28.94 -41.08
CA ARG A 252 46.82 28.63 -39.68
C ARG A 252 46.43 29.79 -38.75
N PRO A 253 45.85 29.51 -37.57
CA PRO A 253 45.39 30.55 -36.66
C PRO A 253 46.54 31.39 -36.11
N GLY A 254 46.40 32.72 -36.23
CA GLY A 254 47.25 33.72 -35.61
C GLY A 254 47.01 33.87 -34.11
N ARG A 255 47.78 34.72 -33.41
CA ARG A 255 47.71 34.83 -31.93
C ARG A 255 46.32 35.20 -31.40
N SER A 256 45.62 36.14 -32.06
CA SER A 256 44.26 36.56 -31.71
C SER A 256 43.24 35.45 -31.94
N GLN A 257 43.32 34.75 -33.08
CA GLN A 257 42.46 33.62 -33.41
C GLN A 257 42.66 32.46 -32.42
N ARG A 258 43.91 32.13 -32.07
CA ARG A 258 44.21 31.11 -31.03
C ARG A 258 43.70 31.50 -29.64
N ALA A 259 43.61 32.79 -29.33
CA ALA A 259 43.01 33.26 -28.09
C ALA A 259 41.49 33.11 -28.13
N ARG A 260 40.84 33.39 -29.28
CA ARG A 260 39.40 33.16 -29.48
C ARG A 260 39.05 31.68 -29.40
N MET A 261 39.80 30.82 -30.08
CA MET A 261 39.70 29.36 -30.01
C MET A 261 39.71 28.83 -28.57
N ARG A 262 40.71 29.23 -27.77
CA ARG A 262 40.78 28.85 -26.35
C ARG A 262 39.59 29.34 -25.52
N ARG A 263 39.06 30.53 -25.83
CA ARG A 263 37.88 31.05 -25.15
C ARG A 263 36.64 30.20 -25.47
N LEU A 264 36.44 29.86 -26.74
CA LEU A 264 35.33 29.01 -27.16
C LEU A 264 35.43 27.60 -26.56
N ALA A 265 36.64 27.02 -26.54
CA ALA A 265 36.89 25.74 -25.88
C ALA A 265 36.59 25.79 -24.36
N GLY A 266 36.93 26.89 -23.68
CA GLY A 266 36.58 27.09 -22.27
C GLY A 266 35.06 27.18 -22.03
N ARG A 267 34.32 27.87 -22.91
CA ARG A 267 32.85 27.91 -22.85
C ARG A 267 32.21 26.55 -23.11
N LEU A 268 32.80 25.72 -23.97
CA LEU A 268 32.35 24.33 -24.15
C LEU A 268 32.61 23.47 -22.92
N GLU A 269 33.73 23.68 -22.24
CA GLU A 269 34.02 22.99 -20.97
C GLU A 269 33.01 23.36 -19.87
N GLU A 270 32.60 24.63 -19.79
CA GLU A 270 31.50 25.06 -18.90
C GLU A 270 30.17 24.35 -19.25
N ASN A 271 29.82 24.26 -20.55
CA ASN A 271 28.64 23.50 -20.99
C ASN A 271 28.77 22.00 -20.70
N GLU A 272 29.96 21.41 -20.81
CA GLU A 272 30.20 20.00 -20.43
C GLU A 272 29.96 19.78 -18.93
N GLU A 273 30.33 20.74 -18.08
CA GLU A 273 30.10 20.68 -16.63
C GLU A 273 28.61 20.75 -16.32
N SER A 274 27.88 21.74 -16.87
CA SER A 274 26.42 21.82 -16.73
C SER A 274 25.70 20.58 -17.27
N GLY A 275 26.17 20.03 -18.40
CA GLY A 275 25.60 18.81 -18.97
C GLY A 275 25.83 17.57 -18.11
N LYS A 276 26.93 17.50 -17.33
CA LYS A 276 27.17 16.42 -16.36
C LYS A 276 26.19 16.50 -15.19
N GLU A 277 25.88 17.70 -14.70
CA GLU A 277 24.86 17.88 -13.65
C GLU A 277 23.49 17.36 -14.10
N VAL A 278 23.08 17.70 -15.33
CA VAL A 278 21.86 17.18 -15.97
C VAL A 278 21.92 15.66 -16.11
N LEU A 279 23.04 15.10 -16.54
CA LEU A 279 23.21 13.64 -16.67
C LEU A 279 23.07 12.94 -15.31
N GLU A 280 23.72 13.45 -14.27
CA GLU A 280 23.62 12.89 -12.91
C GLU A 280 22.19 12.90 -12.38
N ALA A 281 21.44 13.98 -12.63
CA ALA A 281 20.03 14.06 -12.27
C ALA A 281 19.18 13.00 -12.99
N LEU A 282 19.37 12.83 -14.31
CA LEU A 282 18.64 11.83 -15.09
C LEU A 282 19.00 10.39 -14.69
N GLU A 283 20.26 10.12 -14.34
CA GLU A 283 20.69 8.79 -13.89
C GLU A 283 20.14 8.43 -12.50
N LYS A 284 20.06 9.39 -11.58
CA LYS A 284 19.43 9.20 -10.25
C LYS A 284 17.98 8.75 -10.39
N GLU A 285 17.27 9.36 -11.33
CA GLU A 285 15.86 9.05 -11.63
C GLU A 285 15.68 7.85 -12.59
N ARG A 286 16.79 7.19 -12.97
CA ARG A 286 16.83 6.01 -13.85
C ARG A 286 16.21 6.22 -15.24
N VAL A 287 16.28 7.43 -15.78
CA VAL A 287 15.74 7.76 -17.11
C VAL A 287 16.73 7.39 -18.21
N ARG A 288 16.65 6.15 -18.72
CA ARG A 288 17.74 5.54 -19.52
C ARG A 288 17.95 6.21 -20.87
N VAL A 289 16.86 6.47 -21.61
CA VAL A 289 16.96 7.05 -22.97
C VAL A 289 17.52 8.46 -22.92
N PHE A 290 17.05 9.28 -21.97
CA PHE A 290 17.50 10.67 -21.82
C PHE A 290 18.95 10.72 -21.31
N SER A 291 19.34 9.86 -20.36
CA SER A 291 20.74 9.73 -19.93
C SER A 291 21.67 9.32 -21.08
N TYR A 292 21.23 8.43 -21.98
CA TYR A 292 22.03 8.08 -23.16
C TYR A 292 22.22 9.27 -24.11
N ILE A 293 21.15 10.01 -24.41
CA ILE A 293 21.22 11.21 -25.27
C ILE A 293 22.21 12.22 -24.67
N MET A 294 22.16 12.43 -23.36
CA MET A 294 23.10 13.32 -22.66
C MET A 294 24.55 12.82 -22.72
N LYS A 295 24.80 11.50 -22.62
CA LYS A 295 26.15 10.94 -22.78
C LYS A 295 26.71 11.16 -24.18
N ASP A 296 25.91 10.91 -25.22
CA ASP A 296 26.29 11.14 -26.62
C ASP A 296 26.62 12.63 -26.85
N LEU A 297 25.76 13.52 -26.33
CA LEU A 297 25.94 14.97 -26.39
C LEU A 297 27.23 15.43 -25.69
N LEU A 298 27.53 14.91 -24.50
CA LEU A 298 28.75 15.25 -23.77
C LEU A 298 30.02 14.76 -24.49
N ALA A 299 29.95 13.60 -25.15
CA ALA A 299 31.04 13.09 -25.98
C ALA A 299 31.27 14.00 -27.21
N ASP A 300 30.20 14.41 -27.88
CA ASP A 300 30.25 15.33 -29.02
C ASP A 300 30.77 16.72 -28.62
N LEU A 301 30.38 17.22 -27.44
CA LEU A 301 30.92 18.47 -26.87
C LEU A 301 32.42 18.37 -26.62
N ALA A 302 32.89 17.26 -26.04
CA ALA A 302 34.31 17.03 -25.78
C ALA A 302 35.13 16.94 -27.07
N GLU A 303 34.60 16.28 -28.11
CA GLU A 303 35.25 16.23 -29.42
C GLU A 303 35.26 17.59 -30.12
N ALA A 304 34.15 18.35 -30.05
CA ALA A 304 34.09 19.72 -30.55
C ALA A 304 35.07 20.64 -29.82
N ARG A 305 35.23 20.48 -28.50
CA ARG A 305 36.22 21.21 -27.69
C ARG A 305 37.64 20.92 -28.17
N GLU A 306 37.96 19.66 -28.48
CA GLU A 306 39.25 19.30 -29.08
C GLU A 306 39.42 19.96 -30.45
N GLY A 307 38.38 19.99 -31.29
CA GLY A 307 38.38 20.71 -32.57
C GLY A 307 38.67 22.21 -32.46
N LEU A 308 38.30 22.83 -31.32
CA LEU A 308 38.59 24.23 -31.00
C LEU A 308 39.95 24.44 -30.32
N ASN A 309 40.78 23.42 -30.17
CA ASN A 309 42.14 23.62 -29.71
C ASN A 309 42.98 24.35 -30.79
N PRO A 310 43.88 25.28 -30.41
CA PRO A 310 44.70 26.07 -31.35
C PRO A 310 45.55 25.30 -32.38
N GLY A 311 45.69 23.98 -32.22
CA GLY A 311 46.41 23.09 -33.12
C GLY A 311 45.52 22.37 -34.13
N ASN A 312 44.20 22.42 -33.95
CA ASN A 312 43.21 21.68 -34.73
C ASN A 312 42.37 22.65 -35.60
N ASP A 313 41.50 22.07 -36.42
CA ASP A 313 40.68 22.79 -37.39
C ASP A 313 39.27 23.07 -36.85
N PRO A 314 38.85 24.33 -36.67
CA PRO A 314 37.47 24.69 -36.31
C PRO A 314 36.48 24.58 -37.49
N GLY A 315 36.91 23.97 -38.61
CA GLY A 315 36.14 23.83 -39.84
C GLY A 315 34.91 22.92 -39.75
N ALA A 316 34.56 22.32 -40.89
CA ALA A 316 33.26 21.67 -41.10
C ALA A 316 32.91 20.56 -40.10
N GLU A 317 33.91 19.83 -39.60
CA GLU A 317 33.70 18.75 -38.64
C GLU A 317 33.30 19.27 -37.25
N THR A 318 34.07 20.21 -36.70
CA THR A 318 33.78 20.85 -35.42
C THR A 318 32.42 21.54 -35.43
N GLN A 319 32.09 22.21 -36.55
CA GLN A 319 30.79 22.86 -36.74
C GLN A 319 29.62 21.87 -36.86
N LEU A 320 29.87 20.70 -37.45
CA LEU A 320 28.88 19.62 -37.54
C LEU A 320 28.56 19.07 -36.14
N LEU A 321 29.58 18.77 -35.33
CA LEU A 321 29.41 18.30 -33.96
C LEU A 321 28.61 19.30 -33.12
N LEU A 322 28.99 20.58 -33.15
CA LEU A 322 28.27 21.64 -32.43
C LEU A 322 26.83 21.81 -32.90
N GLY A 323 26.55 21.64 -34.19
CA GLY A 323 25.20 21.66 -34.73
C GLY A 323 24.36 20.48 -34.25
N GLU A 324 24.94 19.29 -34.17
CA GLU A 324 24.25 18.09 -33.68
C GLU A 324 23.99 18.13 -32.17
N VAL A 325 24.94 18.66 -31.40
CA VAL A 325 24.77 18.96 -29.97
C VAL A 325 23.60 19.92 -29.78
N LEU A 326 23.56 21.02 -30.55
CA LEU A 326 22.49 22.01 -30.44
C LEU A 326 21.12 21.39 -30.76
N GLU A 327 21.01 20.61 -31.84
CA GLU A 327 19.77 19.90 -32.17
C GLU A 327 19.37 18.89 -31.06
N ALA A 328 20.34 18.19 -30.47
CA ALA A 328 20.07 17.23 -29.40
C ALA A 328 19.58 17.94 -28.13
N ILE A 329 20.21 19.05 -27.71
CA ILE A 329 19.79 19.86 -26.56
C ILE A 329 18.36 20.34 -26.76
N GLN A 330 18.05 20.94 -27.91
CA GLN A 330 16.73 21.48 -28.21
C GLN A 330 15.65 20.40 -28.13
N ARG A 331 15.90 19.22 -28.71
CA ARG A 331 14.91 18.13 -28.68
C ARG A 331 14.73 17.50 -27.31
N LEU A 332 15.82 17.41 -26.53
CA LEU A 332 15.76 16.91 -25.17
C LEU A 332 14.90 17.86 -24.33
N ARG A 333 15.17 19.15 -24.44
CA ARG A 333 14.40 20.22 -23.81
C ARG A 333 12.93 20.16 -24.24
N ASP A 334 12.64 20.14 -25.54
CA ASP A 334 11.26 20.06 -26.06
C ASP A 334 10.52 18.84 -25.52
N SER A 335 11.21 17.70 -25.39
CA SER A 335 10.61 16.47 -24.86
C SER A 335 10.31 16.56 -23.36
N LEU A 336 11.17 17.25 -22.58
CA LEU A 336 10.92 17.53 -21.17
C LEU A 336 9.83 18.60 -20.98
N GLU A 337 9.77 19.62 -21.83
CA GLU A 337 8.70 20.64 -21.83
C GLU A 337 7.34 20.04 -22.18
N GLU A 338 7.29 19.10 -23.14
CA GLU A 338 6.07 18.35 -23.46
C GLU A 338 5.61 17.50 -22.26
N GLU A 339 6.53 16.90 -21.51
CA GLU A 339 6.21 16.12 -20.31
C GLU A 339 5.70 17.01 -19.17
N LEU A 340 6.37 18.14 -18.92
CA LEU A 340 5.92 19.15 -17.96
C LEU A 340 4.51 19.64 -18.30
N ARG A 341 4.27 19.97 -19.57
CA ARG A 341 2.94 20.41 -20.03
C ARG A 341 1.86 19.34 -19.85
N ARG A 342 2.18 18.07 -20.14
CA ARG A 342 1.24 16.95 -19.94
C ARG A 342 0.84 16.79 -18.48
N ARG A 343 1.77 16.97 -17.54
CA ARG A 343 1.47 16.92 -16.10
C ARG A 343 0.53 18.02 -15.69
N ASN A 344 0.84 19.26 -16.09
CA ASN A 344 0.01 20.42 -15.75
C ASN A 344 -1.40 20.30 -16.38
N GLU A 345 -1.52 19.68 -17.56
CA GLU A 345 -2.81 19.35 -18.19
C GLU A 345 -3.57 18.21 -17.48
N GLN A 346 -2.87 17.27 -16.85
CA GLN A 346 -3.47 16.18 -16.06
C GLN A 346 -3.96 16.67 -14.69
N GLU A 347 -3.18 17.51 -14.01
CA GLU A 347 -3.57 18.14 -12.74
C GLU A 347 -4.82 19.01 -12.92
N GLN A 348 -4.87 19.86 -13.96
CA GLN A 348 -6.05 20.66 -14.27
C GLN A 348 -7.31 19.84 -14.62
N GLN A 349 -7.14 18.61 -15.10
CA GLN A 349 -8.26 17.70 -15.39
C GLN A 349 -8.76 16.97 -14.15
N GLN A 350 -7.89 16.69 -13.17
CA GLN A 350 -8.29 16.13 -11.88
C GLN A 350 -9.13 17.12 -11.07
N ASP A 351 -8.80 18.42 -11.12
CA ASP A 351 -9.58 19.49 -10.47
C ASP A 351 -11.02 19.65 -11.03
N GLN A 352 -11.31 19.14 -12.23
CA GLN A 352 -12.64 19.21 -12.86
C GLN A 352 -13.48 17.93 -12.73
N GLN A 353 -12.95 16.84 -12.17
CA GLN A 353 -13.68 15.58 -11.96
C GLN A 353 -13.46 15.03 -10.55
N GLN A 354 -13.84 15.80 -9.52
CA GLN A 354 -14.13 15.22 -8.21
C GLN A 354 -15.48 14.49 -8.23
N GLN A 355 -15.49 13.27 -8.75
CA GLN A 355 -16.33 12.15 -8.31
C GLN A 355 -16.08 10.92 -9.20
N GLN A 356 -15.63 9.83 -8.57
CA GLN A 356 -15.42 8.48 -9.13
C GLN A 356 -14.06 8.21 -9.80
N GLN A 357 -13.04 7.91 -8.98
CA GLN A 357 -12.27 6.65 -9.07
C GLN A 357 -11.16 6.59 -8.00
N GLN A 358 -11.49 6.10 -6.81
CA GLN A 358 -10.53 5.50 -5.89
C GLN A 358 -10.24 4.07 -6.37
N GLN A 359 -9.34 3.92 -7.34
CA GLN A 359 -8.60 2.67 -7.64
C GLN A 359 -7.72 2.90 -8.87
N GLN A 360 -6.73 3.78 -8.79
CA GLN A 360 -5.56 3.63 -9.64
C GLN A 360 -4.31 3.59 -8.78
N GLN A 361 -3.51 2.57 -9.09
CA GLN A 361 -2.36 2.09 -8.35
C GLN A 361 -1.40 3.22 -7.97
N GLN A 362 -0.91 3.14 -6.73
CA GLN A 362 0.23 3.86 -6.14
C GLN A 362 1.53 3.62 -6.93
N GLN A 363 1.58 4.02 -8.19
CA GLN A 363 2.86 4.13 -8.88
C GLN A 363 3.47 5.45 -8.45
N GLN A 364 4.60 5.36 -7.73
CA GLN A 364 5.41 6.53 -7.40
C GLN A 364 5.61 7.36 -8.67
N PRO A 365 5.33 8.66 -8.61
CA PRO A 365 5.55 9.51 -9.77
C PRO A 365 7.06 9.49 -10.08
N ARG A 366 7.40 9.35 -11.37
CA ARG A 366 8.78 9.31 -11.85
C ARG A 366 9.07 10.61 -12.59
N LEU A 367 10.34 11.01 -12.70
CA LEU A 367 10.70 12.21 -13.46
C LEU A 367 10.21 12.17 -14.92
N VAL A 368 10.38 11.02 -15.59
CA VAL A 368 9.90 10.78 -16.96
C VAL A 368 9.20 9.42 -17.02
N PRO A 369 7.96 9.34 -17.54
CA PRO A 369 7.24 8.08 -17.63
C PRO A 369 7.81 7.17 -18.73
N PRO A 370 7.69 5.83 -18.61
CA PRO A 370 8.17 4.89 -19.64
C PRO A 370 7.62 5.17 -21.05
N ALA A 371 6.39 5.67 -21.14
CA ALA A 371 5.79 6.07 -22.41
C ALA A 371 6.54 7.24 -23.09
N ALA A 372 7.04 8.19 -22.31
CA ALA A 372 7.85 9.30 -22.82
C ALA A 372 9.25 8.81 -23.24
N GLU A 373 9.86 7.86 -22.51
CA GLU A 373 11.11 7.21 -22.94
C GLU A 373 10.95 6.45 -24.26
N LEU A 374 9.86 5.70 -24.43
CA LEU A 374 9.55 5.01 -25.69
C LEU A 374 9.31 5.99 -26.84
N LEU A 375 8.65 7.13 -26.57
CA LEU A 375 8.45 8.17 -27.57
C LEU A 375 9.78 8.81 -27.98
N ALA A 376 10.66 9.09 -27.01
CA ALA A 376 12.00 9.59 -27.27
C ALA A 376 12.81 8.58 -28.11
N LEU A 377 12.76 7.29 -27.78
CA LEU A 377 13.42 6.24 -28.55
C LEU A 377 12.89 6.13 -29.99
N LYS A 378 11.57 6.24 -30.17
CA LYS A 378 10.96 6.29 -31.50
C LYS A 378 11.44 7.51 -32.29
N ARG A 379 11.53 8.68 -31.66
CA ARG A 379 12.07 9.90 -32.30
C ARG A 379 13.52 9.70 -32.74
N MET A 380 14.36 9.07 -31.91
CA MET A 380 15.74 8.72 -32.27
C MET A 380 15.80 7.79 -33.49
N GLN A 381 14.94 6.76 -33.55
CA GLN A 381 14.85 5.87 -34.72
C GLN A 381 14.47 6.60 -36.00
N GLN A 382 13.47 7.48 -35.92
CA GLN A 382 13.03 8.28 -37.08
C GLN A 382 14.14 9.21 -37.56
N GLU A 383 14.92 9.78 -36.65
CA GLU A 383 16.07 10.60 -36.99
C GLU A 383 17.14 9.81 -37.72
N VAL A 384 17.57 8.66 -37.17
CA VAL A 384 18.58 7.83 -37.82
C VAL A 384 18.13 7.45 -39.23
N LEU A 385 16.86 7.12 -39.40
CA LEU A 385 16.28 6.85 -40.73
C LEU A 385 16.35 8.06 -41.65
N GLN A 386 15.90 9.24 -41.21
CA GLN A 386 15.92 10.47 -42.03
C GLN A 386 17.35 10.88 -42.40
N ARG A 387 18.29 10.82 -41.46
CA ARG A 387 19.70 11.15 -41.69
C ARG A 387 20.36 10.15 -42.64
N THR A 388 20.06 8.87 -42.51
CA THR A 388 20.52 7.83 -43.44
C THR A 388 19.98 8.07 -44.86
N GLN A 389 18.69 8.40 -45.00
CA GLN A 389 18.09 8.74 -46.30
C GLN A 389 18.71 9.99 -46.93
N ARG A 390 19.00 11.03 -46.13
CA ARG A 390 19.66 12.24 -46.61
C ARG A 390 21.09 11.96 -47.07
N LEU A 391 21.82 11.10 -46.36
CA LEU A 391 23.16 10.68 -46.75
C LEU A 391 23.14 9.87 -48.04
N ASP A 392 22.21 8.92 -48.17
CA ASP A 392 22.04 8.10 -49.37
C ASP A 392 21.62 8.93 -50.59
N ALA A 393 20.74 9.92 -50.41
CA ALA A 393 20.32 10.84 -51.47
C ALA A 393 21.46 11.76 -51.97
N ARG A 394 22.46 12.05 -51.13
CA ARG A 394 23.66 12.80 -51.53
C ARG A 394 24.69 11.93 -52.23
N ARG A 395 24.57 10.60 -52.10
CA ARG A 395 25.46 9.66 -52.76
C ARG A 395 25.22 9.73 -54.26
N THR A 396 26.23 10.19 -54.99
CA THR A 396 26.21 10.08 -56.46
C THR A 396 26.55 8.64 -56.82
N ASP A 397 25.73 7.97 -57.63
CA ASP A 397 25.95 6.57 -58.02
C ASP A 397 27.41 6.33 -58.45
N GLY A 398 28.13 5.53 -57.65
CA GLY A 398 29.49 5.06 -57.94
C GLY A 398 30.65 5.90 -57.38
N LYS A 399 30.43 6.94 -56.57
CA LYS A 399 31.53 7.65 -55.88
C LYS A 399 31.70 7.17 -54.43
N GLU A 400 32.95 7.05 -54.01
CA GLU A 400 33.32 6.81 -52.61
C GLU A 400 32.90 8.00 -51.74
N LEU A 401 32.49 7.71 -50.50
CA LEU A 401 32.10 8.72 -49.51
C LEU A 401 33.29 9.61 -49.15
N ASN A 402 33.09 10.92 -49.08
CA ASN A 402 34.09 11.84 -48.52
C ASN A 402 34.36 11.49 -47.04
N PRO A 403 35.58 11.66 -46.49
CA PRO A 403 35.88 11.54 -45.06
C PRO A 403 34.80 12.02 -44.08
N LEU A 404 34.17 13.17 -44.33
CA LEU A 404 33.09 13.70 -43.49
C LEU A 404 31.79 12.86 -43.59
N GLU A 405 31.48 12.36 -44.78
CA GLU A 405 30.33 11.48 -45.02
C GLU A 405 30.56 10.07 -44.43
N GLN A 406 31.81 9.59 -44.43
CA GLN A 406 32.18 8.32 -43.79
C GLN A 406 31.99 8.39 -42.27
N ARG A 407 32.47 9.46 -41.62
CA ARG A 407 32.23 9.67 -40.19
C ARG A 407 30.76 9.77 -39.83
N LEU A 408 29.97 10.50 -40.64
CA LEU A 408 28.53 10.59 -40.46
C LEU A 408 27.88 9.19 -40.53
N LEU A 409 28.29 8.35 -41.47
CA LEU A 409 27.79 6.98 -41.59
C LEU A 409 28.17 6.13 -40.36
N GLU A 410 29.43 6.19 -39.91
CA GLU A 410 29.89 5.46 -38.72
C GLU A 410 29.08 5.84 -37.48
N ARG A 411 28.82 7.13 -37.27
CA ARG A 411 28.01 7.62 -36.14
C ARG A 411 26.55 7.19 -36.25
N LEU A 412 25.97 7.18 -37.45
CA LEU A 412 24.61 6.64 -37.66
C LEU A 412 24.53 5.15 -37.33
N VAL A 413 25.55 4.37 -37.67
CA VAL A 413 25.63 2.94 -37.33
C VAL A 413 25.75 2.75 -35.81
N GLN A 414 26.60 3.52 -35.14
CA GLN A 414 26.73 3.48 -33.68
C GLN A 414 25.41 3.84 -32.99
N ARG A 415 24.75 4.93 -33.40
CA ARG A 415 23.43 5.33 -32.87
C ARG A 415 22.36 4.26 -33.10
N GLN A 416 22.34 3.62 -34.26
CA GLN A 416 21.43 2.51 -34.54
C GLN A 416 21.69 1.31 -33.62
N GLY A 417 22.95 0.99 -33.33
CA GLY A 417 23.34 -0.04 -32.36
C GLY A 417 22.84 0.28 -30.96
N SER A 418 23.08 1.50 -30.47
CA SER A 418 22.63 1.92 -29.14
C SER A 418 21.11 1.98 -29.01
N ILE A 419 20.38 2.37 -30.06
CA ILE A 419 18.91 2.27 -30.07
C ILE A 419 18.46 0.83 -29.82
N ILE A 420 19.10 -0.16 -30.45
CA ILE A 420 18.75 -1.58 -30.27
C ILE A 420 19.01 -2.01 -28.82
N GLU A 421 20.15 -1.63 -28.24
CA GLU A 421 20.49 -1.91 -26.85
C GLU A 421 19.49 -1.28 -25.87
N LEU A 422 19.18 0.01 -26.04
CA LEU A 422 18.20 0.73 -25.23
C LEU A 422 16.80 0.10 -25.35
N THR A 423 16.41 -0.32 -26.56
CA THR A 423 15.12 -1.00 -26.78
C THR A 423 15.06 -2.30 -25.98
N GLY A 424 16.13 -3.10 -26.00
CA GLY A 424 16.23 -4.33 -25.22
C GLY A 424 16.18 -4.08 -23.71
N GLN A 425 16.86 -3.03 -23.24
CA GLN A 425 16.85 -2.63 -21.84
C GLN A 425 15.46 -2.16 -21.36
N ILE A 426 14.77 -1.33 -22.13
CA ILE A 426 13.40 -0.88 -21.79
C ILE A 426 12.42 -2.04 -21.83
N ALA A 427 12.54 -2.95 -22.80
CA ALA A 427 11.70 -4.14 -22.87
C ALA A 427 11.87 -5.03 -21.63
N LYS A 428 13.11 -5.19 -21.14
CA LYS A 428 13.40 -5.94 -19.91
C LYS A 428 12.80 -5.25 -18.68
N ASP A 429 12.98 -3.95 -18.53
CA ASP A 429 12.43 -3.19 -17.40
C ASP A 429 10.90 -3.22 -17.36
N LEU A 430 10.25 -3.11 -18.53
CA LEU A 430 8.81 -3.20 -18.64
C LEU A 430 8.30 -4.61 -18.29
N GLN A 431 9.07 -5.64 -18.66
CA GLN A 431 8.76 -7.03 -18.31
C GLN A 431 8.92 -7.28 -16.80
N GLU A 432 9.93 -6.70 -16.15
CA GLU A 432 10.11 -6.75 -14.69
C GLU A 432 8.99 -5.99 -13.95
N GLN A 433 8.48 -4.90 -14.51
CA GLN A 433 7.36 -4.13 -13.94
C GLN A 433 5.98 -4.77 -14.16
N LEU A 434 5.82 -5.56 -15.23
CA LEU A 434 4.58 -6.30 -15.53
C LEU A 434 4.58 -7.72 -14.96
N ALA A 435 5.70 -8.19 -14.41
CA ALA A 435 5.76 -9.47 -13.72
C ALA A 435 4.88 -9.38 -12.45
N PRO A 436 3.89 -10.27 -12.26
CA PRO A 436 3.12 -10.30 -11.03
C PRO A 436 4.09 -10.57 -9.85
N PRO A 437 3.81 -10.02 -8.65
CA PRO A 437 4.64 -10.30 -7.49
C PRO A 437 4.71 -11.82 -7.32
N GLU A 438 5.92 -12.38 -7.30
CA GLU A 438 6.10 -13.78 -6.97
C GLU A 438 5.47 -14.01 -5.59
N VAL A 439 4.30 -14.64 -5.59
CA VAL A 439 3.76 -15.27 -4.39
C VAL A 439 4.84 -16.26 -3.98
N GLN A 440 5.53 -15.98 -2.89
CA GLN A 440 6.30 -17.00 -2.19
C GLN A 440 5.28 -18.07 -1.80
N GLU A 441 5.13 -19.07 -2.66
CA GLU A 441 4.57 -20.35 -2.27
C GLU A 441 5.48 -20.85 -1.16
N ILE A 442 5.04 -20.64 0.09
CA ILE A 442 5.50 -21.38 1.24
C ILE A 442 5.21 -22.84 0.89
N VAL A 443 6.23 -23.52 0.38
CA VAL A 443 6.20 -24.96 0.19
C VAL A 443 5.91 -25.55 1.56
N PRO A 444 4.78 -26.24 1.78
CA PRO A 444 4.54 -26.88 3.06
C PRO A 444 5.58 -28.00 3.17
N GLU A 445 6.52 -27.85 4.10
CA GLU A 445 7.36 -28.96 4.55
C GLU A 445 6.43 -30.13 4.87
N SER A 446 6.58 -31.20 4.09
CA SER A 446 5.89 -32.45 4.35
C SER A 446 6.36 -32.96 5.72
N PRO A 447 5.45 -33.50 6.55
CA PRO A 447 5.81 -33.94 7.88
C PRO A 447 6.71 -35.18 7.76
N GLU A 448 7.97 -35.04 8.17
CA GLU A 448 8.82 -36.19 8.45
C GLU A 448 8.12 -37.07 9.49
N SER A 449 7.73 -38.25 9.03
CA SER A 449 7.19 -39.31 9.85
C SER A 449 8.36 -39.88 10.64
N GLY A 450 8.44 -39.55 11.92
CA GLY A 450 9.32 -40.23 12.85
C GLY A 450 8.85 -41.65 13.15
N ASP A 451 9.76 -42.62 13.11
CA ASP A 451 9.82 -43.82 13.96
C ASP A 451 11.03 -44.67 13.52
N SER A 452 11.85 -45.31 14.34
CA SER A 452 12.40 -45.07 15.67
C SER A 452 13.54 -46.10 15.85
N SER A 453 14.40 -45.86 16.84
CA SER A 453 15.07 -46.91 17.65
C SER A 453 16.16 -47.80 17.01
N GLU A 454 17.40 -47.63 17.48
CA GLU A 454 18.03 -48.46 18.53
C GLU A 454 19.56 -48.64 18.37
N GLU A 455 20.25 -48.04 19.33
CA GLU A 455 21.49 -48.42 20.03
C GLU A 455 22.44 -49.53 19.50
N THR A 456 23.62 -49.07 19.07
CA THR A 456 24.99 -49.45 19.52
C THR A 456 25.52 -50.91 19.32
N PRO A 457 26.78 -51.23 19.70
CA PRO A 457 27.92 -51.31 18.76
C PRO A 457 28.61 -52.69 18.79
N SER A 458 29.40 -53.09 17.79
CA SER A 458 30.45 -54.13 17.96
C SER A 458 31.37 -54.20 16.74
N GLY A 459 32.67 -54.32 17.00
CA GLY A 459 33.72 -54.49 16.00
C GLY A 459 33.88 -55.90 15.43
N GLU A 460 35.06 -56.07 14.81
CA GLU A 460 35.67 -57.25 14.20
C GLU A 460 35.36 -57.58 12.72
N GLY A 461 36.43 -57.52 11.93
CA GLY A 461 36.82 -58.64 11.05
C GLY A 461 36.60 -58.45 9.55
N GLY A 462 37.69 -58.15 8.83
CA GLY A 462 37.78 -58.22 7.37
C GLY A 462 39.01 -57.53 6.82
#